data_AF-A0A948WI64-F1
#
_entry.id   AF-A0A948WI64-F1
#
_cell.length_a   1.000
_cell.length_b   1.000
_cell.length_c   1.000
_cell.angle_alpha   90.00
_cell.angle_beta   90.00
_cell.angle_gamma   90.00
#
_symmetry.space_group_name_H-M   'P 1'
#
loop_
_entity.id
_entity.type
_entity.pdbx_description
1 polymer ?
#
loop_
_entity_poly.entity_id
_entity_poly.type
_entity_poly.pdbx_seq_one_letter_code
_entity_poly.pdbx_strand_id
1 'polypeptide(L)'
;MVPAALIASVAIAQAAPAAPAPRGAHLHLLGTHSAGVFDRSASEIAAFHPRTKRLWVVNGAAGIDVLDLSDPTAPRKVATHSMPAPTSVAIHGDIVAVAVPSGNATPGAVRFLDLDGRMIADVTVGHGPDMCTFTPDGTMLVVANEGEPVGDSDPEGSISIIDLRDGPAKATVRTAGFRAFEAERTRLVGEGAHLPVPGASVAQQSEPEYVAISPDGRHALVTLQESNALARIDLEAARVLSMTGLGLKDFSASGLDASDADDTISLRPWPVLGLRQPDTVVTWESGGTTWFATSNEGEARETKSFDEVVRVKDLTLDPRMARDAIADPTNLGRLQVSRPACDPDGDGTAERIVAFGGRGITVWRLVDGGPALAWDSGDQVERTVAERMPEAHNGDGRKANSKDARSTSKGPEVEGLALGTVGARRLLFAGLERSGGVMTWDVTDPTAPLLVDYVNPRDPAAAPASAGDIAPEGLLFVPASTSPNGRPLVVVCNELSGTTTIWEVREGPAPDVRPDRATRAPR
;
A
#
# COMPACT_ATOMS: atom_id res chain seq x y z
N MET A 1 -71.76 42.28 -14.18
CA MET A 1 -70.40 41.97 -13.72
C MET A 1 -70.20 40.47 -13.87
N VAL A 2 -69.40 40.07 -14.86
CA VAL A 2 -69.07 38.67 -15.17
C VAL A 2 -67.65 38.42 -14.64
N PRO A 3 -67.37 37.39 -13.84
CA PRO A 3 -66.03 37.17 -13.32
C PRO A 3 -65.15 36.53 -14.40
N ALA A 4 -63.93 37.06 -14.52
CA ALA A 4 -62.90 36.62 -15.45
C ALA A 4 -62.30 35.27 -15.03
N ALA A 5 -62.20 34.34 -15.98
CA ALA A 5 -61.53 33.06 -15.81
C ALA A 5 -60.01 33.21 -15.93
N LEU A 6 -59.27 32.73 -14.92
CA LEU A 6 -57.82 32.65 -14.92
C LEU A 6 -57.40 31.35 -15.62
N ILE A 7 -56.72 31.44 -16.77
CA ILE A 7 -56.12 30.28 -17.45
C ILE A 7 -54.71 30.09 -16.87
N ALA A 8 -54.48 28.98 -16.17
CA ALA A 8 -53.17 28.59 -15.70
C ALA A 8 -52.43 27.81 -16.81
N SER A 9 -51.33 28.37 -17.31
CA SER A 9 -50.43 27.73 -18.25
C SER A 9 -49.59 26.67 -17.54
N VAL A 10 -49.81 25.39 -17.85
CA VAL A 10 -48.94 24.30 -17.39
C VAL A 10 -47.69 24.29 -18.26
N ALA A 11 -46.56 24.73 -17.71
CA ALA A 11 -45.25 24.55 -18.32
C ALA A 11 -44.80 23.09 -18.10
N ILE A 12 -44.80 22.29 -19.17
CA ILE A 12 -44.19 20.96 -19.16
C ILE A 12 -42.67 21.18 -19.17
N ALA A 13 -42.02 21.02 -18.02
CA ALA A 13 -40.57 20.97 -17.95
C ALA A 13 -40.09 19.70 -18.66
N GLN A 14 -39.45 19.86 -19.82
CA GLN A 14 -38.69 18.78 -20.43
C GLN A 14 -37.52 18.46 -19.50
N ALA A 15 -37.51 17.23 -18.97
CA ALA A 15 -36.35 16.71 -18.26
C ALA A 15 -35.13 16.77 -19.21
N ALA A 16 -34.06 17.39 -18.75
CA ALA A 16 -32.78 17.33 -19.43
C ALA A 16 -32.40 15.85 -19.63
N PRO A 17 -31.78 15.47 -20.76
CA PRO A 17 -31.29 14.11 -20.93
C PRO A 17 -30.33 13.80 -19.76
N ALA A 18 -30.53 12.65 -19.12
CA ALA A 18 -29.63 12.17 -18.09
C ALA A 18 -28.19 12.19 -18.62
N ALA A 19 -27.27 12.75 -17.85
CA ALA A 19 -25.85 12.68 -18.17
C ALA A 19 -25.48 11.20 -18.40
N PRO A 20 -24.72 10.87 -19.45
CA PRO A 20 -24.26 9.49 -19.62
C PRO A 20 -23.52 9.07 -18.35
N ALA A 21 -23.83 7.88 -17.84
CA ALA A 21 -23.08 7.29 -16.73
C ALA A 21 -21.58 7.41 -17.04
N PRO A 22 -20.73 7.80 -16.06
CA PRO A 22 -19.30 7.86 -16.31
C PRO A 22 -18.87 6.48 -16.82
N ARG A 23 -18.27 6.45 -18.02
CA ARG A 23 -17.60 5.24 -18.51
C ARG A 23 -16.57 4.87 -17.44
N GLY A 24 -16.67 3.70 -16.81
CA GLY A 24 -15.73 3.28 -15.79
C GLY A 24 -14.41 2.79 -16.40
N ALA A 25 -13.44 2.47 -15.53
CA ALA A 25 -12.30 1.64 -15.87
C ALA A 25 -12.44 0.34 -15.09
N HIS A 26 -12.21 -0.80 -15.75
CA HIS A 26 -12.37 -2.13 -15.15
C HIS A 26 -11.14 -2.99 -15.42
N LEU A 27 -10.77 -3.81 -14.44
CA LEU A 27 -9.70 -4.79 -14.55
C LEU A 27 -10.24 -6.08 -15.15
N HIS A 28 -9.66 -6.48 -16.28
CA HIS A 28 -9.99 -7.74 -16.94
C HIS A 28 -8.80 -8.71 -16.85
N LEU A 29 -8.99 -9.83 -16.17
CA LEU A 29 -7.98 -10.87 -16.03
C LEU A 29 -7.50 -11.35 -17.40
N LEU A 30 -6.18 -11.35 -17.63
CA LEU A 30 -5.57 -11.92 -18.83
C LEU A 30 -4.93 -13.27 -18.57
N GLY A 31 -4.04 -13.34 -17.59
CA GLY A 31 -3.28 -14.54 -17.29
C GLY A 31 -2.55 -14.44 -15.96
N THR A 32 -2.19 -15.60 -15.42
CA THR A 32 -1.52 -15.74 -14.13
C THR A 32 -0.36 -16.70 -14.25
N HIS A 33 0.79 -16.32 -13.71
CA HIS A 33 1.90 -17.23 -13.45
C HIS A 33 1.86 -17.67 -11.98
N SER A 34 2.23 -18.92 -11.69
CA SER A 34 2.45 -19.40 -10.32
C SER A 34 3.87 -19.93 -10.19
N ALA A 35 4.56 -19.49 -9.13
CA ALA A 35 5.88 -20.00 -8.74
C ALA A 35 5.81 -21.44 -8.19
N GLY A 36 4.61 -21.93 -7.84
CA GLY A 36 4.40 -23.28 -7.33
C GLY A 36 4.79 -23.47 -5.85
N VAL A 37 5.02 -22.39 -5.12
CA VAL A 37 5.31 -22.38 -3.69
C VAL A 37 4.39 -21.38 -3.00
N PHE A 38 3.90 -21.74 -1.81
CA PHE A 38 2.92 -20.98 -1.03
C PHE A 38 3.58 -20.54 0.29
N ASP A 39 3.27 -19.32 0.76
CA ASP A 39 3.74 -18.75 2.04
C ASP A 39 5.27 -18.72 2.14
N ARG A 40 5.90 -18.25 1.05
CA ARG A 40 7.35 -18.08 0.91
C ARG A 40 7.71 -16.76 0.20
N SER A 41 6.75 -15.84 0.14
CA SER A 41 6.84 -14.55 -0.54
C SER A 41 7.42 -14.68 -1.95
N ALA A 42 6.83 -15.58 -2.73
CA ALA A 42 7.39 -16.03 -4.01
C ALA A 42 6.97 -15.17 -5.20
N SER A 43 6.33 -14.04 -4.95
CA SER A 43 5.96 -13.00 -5.90
C SER A 43 5.65 -11.72 -5.13
N GLU A 44 6.66 -10.89 -4.83
CA GLU A 44 6.53 -9.67 -4.01
C GLU A 44 6.53 -8.40 -4.87
N ILE A 45 7.69 -7.99 -5.39
CA ILE A 45 7.87 -6.78 -6.22
C ILE A 45 8.19 -7.17 -7.67
N ALA A 46 7.69 -6.40 -8.64
CA ALA A 46 8.00 -6.64 -10.05
C ALA A 46 8.41 -5.40 -10.83
N ALA A 47 9.29 -5.61 -11.81
CA ALA A 47 9.72 -4.60 -12.77
C ALA A 47 9.64 -5.13 -14.20
N PHE A 48 9.16 -4.31 -15.13
CA PHE A 48 8.96 -4.71 -16.53
C PHE A 48 9.97 -4.03 -17.45
N HIS A 49 10.61 -4.80 -18.31
CA HIS A 49 11.47 -4.29 -19.38
C HIS A 49 10.74 -4.30 -20.74
N PRO A 50 10.37 -3.11 -21.30
CA PRO A 50 9.52 -3.03 -22.50
C PRO A 50 10.07 -3.70 -23.75
N ARG A 51 11.38 -3.60 -24.01
CA ARG A 51 11.95 -4.06 -25.29
C ARG A 51 12.04 -5.57 -25.37
N THR A 52 12.41 -6.23 -24.27
CA THR A 52 12.47 -7.70 -24.20
C THR A 52 11.14 -8.32 -23.78
N LYS A 53 10.17 -7.50 -23.36
CA LYS A 53 8.88 -7.92 -22.81
C LYS A 53 9.06 -8.90 -21.65
N ARG A 54 10.08 -8.68 -20.83
CA ARG A 54 10.38 -9.50 -19.65
C ARG A 54 9.89 -8.80 -18.40
N LEU A 55 9.17 -9.54 -17.57
CA LEU A 55 8.83 -9.14 -16.22
C LEU A 55 9.80 -9.82 -15.25
N TRP A 56 10.45 -9.05 -14.40
CA TRP A 56 11.33 -9.52 -13.34
C TRP A 56 10.56 -9.44 -12.04
N VAL A 57 10.48 -10.55 -11.32
CA VAL A 57 9.63 -10.71 -10.14
C VAL A 57 10.48 -11.22 -8.98
N VAL A 58 10.44 -10.50 -7.87
CA VAL A 58 11.04 -10.92 -6.61
C VAL A 58 10.34 -12.19 -6.13
N ASN A 59 11.14 -13.22 -5.87
CA ASN A 59 10.71 -14.48 -5.31
C ASN A 59 11.62 -14.78 -4.11
N GLY A 60 11.18 -14.38 -2.91
CA GLY A 60 11.94 -14.53 -1.66
C GLY A 60 12.41 -15.97 -1.38
N ALA A 61 11.77 -16.97 -1.98
CA ALA A 61 12.17 -18.38 -1.88
C ALA A 61 13.36 -18.78 -2.77
N ALA A 62 13.64 -18.05 -3.85
CA ALA A 62 14.57 -18.48 -4.90
C ALA A 62 15.53 -17.40 -5.44
N GLY A 63 15.11 -16.14 -5.49
CA GLY A 63 15.83 -15.03 -6.12
C GLY A 63 14.91 -14.17 -6.99
N ILE A 64 15.30 -13.90 -8.24
CA ILE A 64 14.46 -13.16 -9.19
C ILE A 64 13.98 -14.08 -10.31
N ASP A 65 12.67 -14.30 -10.40
CA ASP A 65 12.05 -14.98 -11.52
C ASP A 65 11.90 -14.01 -12.71
N VAL A 66 12.20 -14.49 -13.92
CA VAL A 66 12.03 -13.73 -15.15
C VAL A 66 10.93 -14.38 -15.99
N LEU A 67 9.86 -13.64 -16.24
CA LEU A 67 8.71 -14.09 -17.02
C LEU A 67 8.72 -13.48 -18.43
N ASP A 68 8.43 -14.29 -19.44
CA ASP A 68 8.00 -13.86 -20.76
C ASP A 68 6.60 -13.30 -20.70
N LEU A 69 6.45 -12.02 -21.02
CA LEU A 69 5.17 -11.35 -21.12
C LEU A 69 4.83 -11.01 -22.58
N SER A 70 5.52 -11.59 -23.58
CA SER A 70 5.21 -11.33 -24.99
C SER A 70 3.75 -11.63 -25.35
N ASP A 71 3.16 -12.61 -24.66
CA ASP A 71 1.72 -12.86 -24.58
C ASP A 71 1.26 -12.71 -23.12
N PRO A 72 0.60 -11.58 -22.75
CA PRO A 72 0.16 -11.35 -21.38
C PRO A 72 -0.98 -12.27 -20.92
N THR A 73 -1.60 -13.03 -21.83
CA THR A 73 -2.60 -14.05 -21.46
C THR A 73 -1.97 -15.37 -20.99
N ALA A 74 -0.67 -15.56 -21.25
CA ALA A 74 0.07 -16.76 -20.89
C ALA A 74 1.50 -16.41 -20.40
N PRO A 75 1.65 -15.68 -19.27
CA PRO A 75 2.95 -15.35 -18.72
C PRO A 75 3.74 -16.63 -18.41
N ARG A 76 4.97 -16.71 -18.92
CA ARG A 76 5.79 -17.93 -18.81
C ARG A 76 7.15 -17.66 -18.23
N LYS A 77 7.52 -18.33 -17.14
CA LYS A 77 8.88 -18.27 -16.62
C LYS A 77 9.91 -18.75 -17.63
N VAL A 78 10.97 -17.96 -17.82
CA VAL A 78 12.11 -18.24 -18.72
C VAL A 78 13.43 -18.38 -18.00
N ALA A 79 13.57 -17.78 -16.82
CA ALA A 79 14.77 -17.89 -16.00
C ALA A 79 14.44 -17.65 -14.52
N THR A 80 15.36 -18.07 -13.66
CA THR A 80 15.44 -17.66 -12.26
C THR A 80 16.89 -17.29 -11.98
N HIS A 81 17.13 -16.06 -11.54
CA HIS A 81 18.44 -15.59 -11.09
C HIS A 81 18.52 -15.76 -9.58
N SER A 82 19.28 -16.77 -9.13
CA SER A 82 19.31 -17.12 -7.72
C SER A 82 20.03 -16.08 -6.88
N MET A 83 19.39 -15.65 -5.79
CA MET A 83 19.98 -14.79 -4.77
C MET A 83 19.21 -14.94 -3.46
N PRO A 84 19.88 -14.76 -2.30
CA PRO A 84 19.22 -14.91 -1.01
C PRO A 84 18.33 -13.72 -0.72
N ALA A 85 17.03 -13.98 -0.48
CA ALA A 85 16.05 -13.03 0.07
C ALA A 85 16.09 -11.62 -0.56
N PRO A 86 16.00 -11.48 -1.89
CA PRO A 86 15.80 -10.15 -2.48
C PRO A 86 14.46 -9.57 -2.00
N THR A 87 14.38 -8.27 -1.84
CA THR A 87 13.21 -7.53 -1.35
C THR A 87 12.57 -6.70 -2.46
N SER A 88 13.39 -6.05 -3.28
CA SER A 88 12.91 -5.19 -4.37
C SER A 88 13.70 -5.37 -5.66
N VAL A 89 13.02 -5.16 -6.80
CA VAL A 89 13.61 -5.11 -8.14
C VAL A 89 13.14 -3.87 -8.90
N ALA A 90 14.07 -3.18 -9.54
CA ALA A 90 13.79 -2.03 -10.41
C ALA A 90 14.55 -2.17 -11.73
N ILE A 91 14.03 -1.57 -12.81
CA ILE A 91 14.66 -1.60 -14.14
C ILE A 91 14.66 -0.20 -14.76
N HIS A 92 15.82 0.23 -15.26
CA HIS A 92 15.95 1.40 -16.13
C HIS A 92 16.91 1.11 -17.28
N GLY A 93 16.47 1.38 -18.51
CA GLY A 93 17.23 0.99 -19.70
C GLY A 93 17.50 -0.52 -19.71
N ASP A 94 18.78 -0.88 -19.77
CA ASP A 94 19.27 -2.28 -19.76
C ASP A 94 19.85 -2.71 -18.41
N ILE A 95 19.59 -1.93 -17.36
CA ILE A 95 20.10 -2.19 -16.01
C ILE A 95 18.95 -2.67 -15.13
N VAL A 96 19.15 -3.79 -14.47
CA VAL A 96 18.31 -4.30 -13.39
C VAL A 96 19.00 -3.99 -12.07
N ALA A 97 18.30 -3.40 -11.11
CA ALA A 97 18.76 -3.23 -9.74
C ALA A 97 17.94 -4.13 -8.82
N VAL A 98 18.60 -4.84 -7.91
CA VAL A 98 17.95 -5.71 -6.93
C VAL A 98 18.45 -5.36 -5.54
N ALA A 99 17.54 -5.01 -4.63
CA ALA A 99 17.83 -4.81 -3.21
C ALA A 99 17.95 -6.18 -2.52
N VAL A 100 19.03 -6.34 -1.73
CA VAL A 100 19.36 -7.60 -1.06
C VAL A 100 19.79 -7.31 0.39
N PRO A 101 18.93 -7.57 1.38
CA PRO A 101 19.30 -7.43 2.79
C PRO A 101 20.33 -8.46 3.24
N SER A 102 20.97 -8.15 4.37
CA SER A 102 21.94 -9.01 5.05
C SER A 102 21.53 -9.24 6.51
N GLY A 103 20.28 -9.69 6.68
CA GLY A 103 19.67 -10.02 7.99
C GLY A 103 19.60 -8.85 8.97
N ASN A 104 19.46 -7.62 8.46
CA ASN A 104 19.30 -6.31 9.13
C ASN A 104 20.43 -5.88 10.09
N ALA A 105 21.13 -6.80 10.77
CA ALA A 105 22.26 -6.51 11.66
C ALA A 105 23.49 -5.96 10.91
N THR A 106 23.59 -6.26 9.62
CA THR A 106 24.67 -5.79 8.76
C THR A 106 24.12 -5.03 7.56
N PRO A 107 24.86 -4.04 7.03
CA PRO A 107 24.48 -3.35 5.81
C PRO A 107 24.22 -4.35 4.67
N GLY A 108 23.14 -4.13 3.93
CA GLY A 108 22.79 -4.89 2.73
C GLY A 108 23.48 -4.36 1.48
N ALA A 109 22.98 -4.78 0.33
CA ALA A 109 23.51 -4.38 -0.96
C ALA A 109 22.41 -4.15 -2.01
N VAL A 110 22.76 -3.37 -3.03
CA VAL A 110 22.08 -3.42 -4.32
C VAL A 110 22.97 -4.14 -5.33
N ARG A 111 22.41 -5.16 -5.98
CA ARG A 111 23.05 -5.86 -7.10
C ARG A 111 22.54 -5.29 -8.41
N PHE A 112 23.45 -4.75 -9.21
CA PHE A 112 23.16 -4.33 -10.58
C PHE A 112 23.45 -5.47 -11.54
N LEU A 113 22.47 -5.83 -12.37
CA LEU A 113 22.56 -6.89 -13.36
C LEU A 113 22.28 -6.35 -14.77
N ASP A 114 22.80 -7.04 -15.79
CA ASP A 114 22.32 -6.89 -17.16
C ASP A 114 21.00 -7.67 -17.36
N LEU A 115 20.38 -7.53 -18.55
CA LEU A 115 19.12 -8.20 -18.88
C LEU A 115 19.23 -9.74 -19.07
N ASP A 116 20.44 -10.29 -19.08
CA ASP A 116 20.68 -11.74 -19.02
C ASP A 116 20.93 -12.21 -17.57
N GLY A 117 20.86 -11.29 -16.61
CA GLY A 117 21.07 -11.51 -15.19
C GLY A 117 22.53 -11.69 -14.78
N ARG A 118 23.49 -11.23 -15.60
CA ARG A 118 24.90 -11.17 -15.21
C ARG A 118 25.14 -9.96 -14.34
N MET A 119 25.82 -10.17 -13.22
CA MET A 119 26.16 -9.11 -12.28
C MET A 119 27.16 -8.12 -12.90
N ILE A 120 26.81 -6.85 -12.86
CA ILE A 120 27.64 -5.71 -13.26
C ILE A 120 28.35 -5.12 -12.05
N ALA A 121 27.64 -4.97 -10.93
CA ALA A 121 28.16 -4.45 -9.67
C ALA A 121 27.36 -4.96 -8.46
N ASP A 122 28.00 -5.00 -7.31
CA ASP A 122 27.40 -5.27 -5.99
C ASP A 122 27.81 -4.10 -5.09
N VAL A 123 26.83 -3.29 -4.69
CA VAL A 123 27.04 -1.98 -4.07
C VAL A 123 26.42 -1.98 -2.68
N THR A 124 27.26 -1.83 -1.65
CA THR A 124 26.81 -1.76 -0.25
C THR A 124 25.93 -0.53 -0.01
N VAL A 125 24.80 -0.72 0.68
CA VAL A 125 23.84 0.32 1.07
C VAL A 125 23.61 0.30 2.58
N GLY A 126 22.46 0.76 3.08
CA GLY A 126 22.12 0.75 4.51
C GLY A 126 21.69 -0.63 5.02
N HIS A 127 21.15 -0.65 6.24
CA HIS A 127 20.63 -1.85 6.89
C HIS A 127 19.19 -2.13 6.44
N GLY A 128 18.86 -3.39 6.12
CA GLY A 128 17.51 -3.75 5.65
C GLY A 128 17.08 -2.98 4.40
N PRO A 129 17.83 -3.00 3.28
CA PRO A 129 17.34 -2.42 2.03
C PRO A 129 16.08 -3.15 1.60
N ASP A 130 14.96 -2.47 1.68
CA ASP A 130 13.66 -3.05 1.37
C ASP A 130 13.26 -2.67 -0.06
N MET A 131 12.94 -1.40 -0.27
CA MET A 131 12.53 -0.88 -1.56
C MET A 131 13.66 -0.16 -2.32
N CYS A 132 13.75 -0.37 -3.64
CA CYS A 132 14.57 0.46 -4.51
C CYS A 132 13.86 0.94 -5.79
N THR A 133 14.22 2.14 -6.27
CA THR A 133 13.66 2.70 -7.50
C THR A 133 14.60 3.70 -8.18
N PHE A 134 14.52 3.80 -9.50
CA PHE A 134 15.34 4.72 -10.30
C PHE A 134 14.74 6.12 -10.35
N THR A 135 15.58 7.14 -10.47
CA THR A 135 15.12 8.45 -10.97
C THR A 135 14.60 8.31 -12.40
N PRO A 136 13.68 9.18 -12.87
CA PRO A 136 13.12 9.08 -14.22
C PRO A 136 14.18 9.04 -15.34
N ASP A 137 15.30 9.75 -15.16
CA ASP A 137 16.41 9.78 -16.11
C ASP A 137 17.41 8.63 -15.95
N GLY A 138 17.26 7.79 -14.91
CA GLY A 138 18.12 6.64 -14.61
C GLY A 138 19.50 6.99 -14.10
N THR A 139 19.75 8.27 -13.79
CA THR A 139 21.08 8.72 -13.32
C THR A 139 21.31 8.41 -11.85
N MET A 140 20.27 8.11 -11.09
CA MET A 140 20.37 7.65 -9.71
C MET A 140 19.42 6.48 -9.41
N LEU A 141 19.79 5.67 -8.43
CA LEU A 141 18.90 4.72 -7.76
C LEU A 141 18.74 5.15 -6.29
N VAL A 142 17.53 5.15 -5.78
CA VAL A 142 17.21 5.47 -4.39
C VAL A 142 16.75 4.18 -3.69
N VAL A 143 17.25 3.94 -2.49
CA VAL A 143 16.99 2.74 -1.70
C VAL A 143 16.54 3.13 -0.30
N ALA A 144 15.35 2.69 0.09
CA ALA A 144 14.89 2.74 1.46
C ALA A 144 15.57 1.61 2.24
N ASN A 145 16.18 1.94 3.38
CA ASN A 145 16.86 0.97 4.24
C ASN A 145 16.19 1.09 5.60
N GLU A 146 15.30 0.17 5.92
CA GLU A 146 14.45 0.21 7.12
C GLU A 146 15.30 0.32 8.38
N GLY A 147 16.30 -0.56 8.50
CA GLY A 147 17.09 -0.66 9.71
C GLY A 147 16.31 -1.27 10.87
N GLU A 148 15.34 -2.16 10.60
CA GLU A 148 14.57 -2.81 11.66
C GLU A 148 15.45 -3.54 12.70
N PRO A 149 15.01 -3.58 13.98
CA PRO A 149 15.71 -4.31 15.02
C PRO A 149 15.77 -5.82 14.76
N VAL A 150 16.95 -6.42 14.97
CA VAL A 150 17.17 -7.86 14.91
C VAL A 150 18.04 -8.34 16.08
N GLY A 151 17.47 -9.22 16.91
CA GLY A 151 18.14 -9.68 18.12
C GLY A 151 18.43 -8.52 19.07
N ASP A 152 19.71 -8.23 19.31
CA ASP A 152 20.16 -7.09 20.14
C ASP A 152 20.65 -5.90 19.29
N SER A 153 20.57 -5.99 17.96
CA SER A 153 20.95 -4.93 17.02
C SER A 153 19.74 -4.10 16.64
N ASP A 154 19.84 -2.79 16.76
CA ASP A 154 18.81 -1.82 16.39
C ASP A 154 19.48 -0.69 15.58
N PRO A 155 19.77 -0.93 14.28
CA PRO A 155 20.44 0.05 13.45
C PRO A 155 19.55 1.25 13.14
N GLU A 156 20.13 2.33 12.61
CA GLU A 156 19.34 3.47 12.18
C GLU A 156 18.80 3.24 10.76
N GLY A 157 17.53 3.57 10.56
CA GLY A 157 16.95 3.67 9.23
C GLY A 157 17.62 4.77 8.40
N SER A 158 17.70 4.58 7.09
CA SER A 158 18.41 5.51 6.19
C SER A 158 17.97 5.39 4.73
N ILE A 159 18.28 6.42 3.93
CA ILE A 159 18.07 6.40 2.48
C ILE A 159 19.43 6.39 1.79
N SER A 160 19.67 5.40 0.91
CA SER A 160 20.87 5.34 0.09
C SER A 160 20.56 5.89 -1.30
N ILE A 161 21.34 6.88 -1.75
CA ILE A 161 21.29 7.49 -3.07
C ILE A 161 22.53 7.04 -3.84
N ILE A 162 22.32 6.19 -4.83
CA ILE A 162 23.37 5.61 -5.67
C ILE A 162 23.46 6.42 -6.96
N ASP A 163 24.58 7.08 -7.20
CA ASP A 163 24.88 7.78 -8.44
C ASP A 163 25.32 6.79 -9.52
N LEU A 164 24.65 6.82 -10.66
CA LEU A 164 24.85 5.93 -11.81
C LEU A 164 25.23 6.68 -13.09
N ARG A 165 25.59 7.98 -13.01
CA ARG A 165 25.95 8.80 -14.18
C ARG A 165 27.12 8.22 -14.98
N ASP A 166 28.06 7.57 -14.31
CA ASP A 166 29.21 6.88 -14.91
C ASP A 166 29.01 5.36 -15.06
N GLY A 167 27.77 4.89 -14.90
CA GLY A 167 27.37 3.49 -14.95
C GLY A 167 27.55 2.73 -13.62
N PRO A 168 26.87 1.59 -13.45
CA PRO A 168 26.81 0.85 -12.18
C PRO A 168 28.17 0.32 -11.69
N ALA A 169 29.10 0.01 -12.60
CA ALA A 169 30.45 -0.41 -12.23
C ALA A 169 31.30 0.68 -11.55
N LYS A 170 30.87 1.95 -11.65
CA LYS A 170 31.50 3.11 -11.02
C LYS A 170 30.54 3.83 -10.06
N ALA A 171 29.50 3.12 -9.63
CA ALA A 171 28.50 3.67 -8.75
C ALA A 171 29.12 4.23 -7.47
N THR A 172 28.60 5.36 -7.00
CA THR A 172 28.96 5.92 -5.69
C THR A 172 27.71 6.06 -4.84
N VAL A 173 27.83 5.79 -3.55
CA VAL A 173 26.70 5.81 -2.61
C VAL A 173 26.85 6.98 -1.68
N ARG A 174 25.74 7.70 -1.47
CA ARG A 174 25.60 8.70 -0.41
C ARG A 174 24.37 8.36 0.42
N THR A 175 24.44 8.58 1.72
CA THR A 175 23.37 8.18 2.64
C THR A 175 22.77 9.39 3.32
N ALA A 176 21.44 9.52 3.24
CA ALA A 176 20.67 10.46 4.02
C ALA A 176 20.15 9.75 5.28
N GLY A 177 20.38 10.35 6.46
CA GLY A 177 19.93 9.81 7.75
C GLY A 177 19.06 10.79 8.53
N PHE A 178 18.49 10.30 9.63
CA PHE A 178 17.43 11.00 10.38
C PHE A 178 17.88 11.65 11.70
N ARG A 179 19.16 11.55 12.07
CA ARG A 179 19.70 12.12 13.33
C ARG A 179 19.44 13.62 13.52
N ALA A 180 19.25 14.37 12.43
CA ALA A 180 18.92 15.80 12.51
C ALA A 180 17.54 16.05 13.17
N PHE A 181 16.65 15.07 13.16
CA PHE A 181 15.29 15.19 13.67
C PHE A 181 15.14 14.81 15.16
N GLU A 182 16.22 14.41 15.84
CA GLU A 182 16.17 14.15 17.29
C GLU A 182 15.68 15.37 18.08
N ALA A 183 16.14 16.57 17.68
CA ALA A 183 15.71 17.83 18.27
C ALA A 183 14.25 18.19 17.95
N GLU A 184 13.64 17.49 16.99
CA GLU A 184 12.28 17.74 16.51
C GLU A 184 11.28 16.70 17.02
N ARG A 185 11.70 15.72 17.84
CA ARG A 185 10.83 14.65 18.37
C ARG A 185 9.51 15.17 18.92
N THR A 186 9.52 16.21 19.76
CA THR A 186 8.29 16.76 20.34
C THR A 186 7.36 17.35 19.27
N ARG A 187 7.90 18.01 18.24
CA ARG A 187 7.12 18.51 17.10
C ARG A 187 6.50 17.36 16.32
N LEU A 188 7.31 16.35 15.98
CA LEU A 188 6.89 15.17 15.22
C LEU A 188 5.75 14.41 15.93
N VAL A 189 5.92 14.12 17.23
CA VAL A 189 4.87 13.46 18.03
C VAL A 189 3.62 14.34 18.11
N GLY A 190 3.78 15.67 18.26
CA GLY A 190 2.66 16.61 18.24
C GLY A 190 1.89 16.66 16.89
N GLU A 191 2.56 16.33 15.78
CA GLU A 191 1.96 16.16 14.45
C GLU A 191 1.37 14.76 14.22
N GLY A 192 1.52 13.85 15.18
CA GLY A 192 1.02 12.47 15.09
C GLY A 192 2.01 11.45 14.56
N ALA A 193 3.31 11.77 14.47
CA ALA A 193 4.33 10.73 14.28
C ALA A 193 4.35 9.79 15.50
N HIS A 194 4.66 8.53 15.25
CA HIS A 194 4.58 7.45 16.22
C HIS A 194 5.97 6.92 16.56
N LEU A 195 6.49 7.34 17.70
CA LEU A 195 7.86 7.01 18.15
C LEU A 195 7.80 6.35 19.54
N PRO A 196 7.22 5.14 19.65
CA PRO A 196 6.78 4.57 20.91
C PRO A 196 7.87 3.90 21.75
N VAL A 197 9.02 3.56 21.15
CA VAL A 197 10.04 2.72 21.80
C VAL A 197 10.85 3.56 22.80
N PRO A 198 10.78 3.27 24.11
CA PRO A 198 11.50 4.05 25.11
C PRO A 198 13.01 3.96 24.94
N GLY A 199 13.69 5.10 24.92
CA GLY A 199 15.15 5.18 24.82
C GLY A 199 15.73 5.04 23.41
N ALA A 200 14.95 4.58 22.43
CA ALA A 200 15.36 4.53 21.04
C ALA A 200 15.35 5.93 20.40
N SER A 201 16.29 6.17 19.49
CA SER A 201 16.41 7.45 18.77
C SER A 201 15.27 7.63 17.76
N VAL A 202 15.08 8.84 17.22
CA VAL A 202 14.19 9.07 16.07
C VAL A 202 14.73 8.31 14.87
N ALA A 203 16.04 8.27 14.68
CA ALA A 203 16.66 7.60 13.54
C ALA A 203 16.51 6.06 13.56
N GLN A 204 16.53 5.43 14.73
CA GLN A 204 16.24 4.00 14.88
C GLN A 204 14.79 3.71 14.56
N GLN A 205 13.86 4.56 15.02
CA GLN A 205 12.43 4.40 14.78
C GLN A 205 11.97 5.00 13.45
N SER A 206 12.88 5.39 12.54
CA SER A 206 12.47 6.00 11.28
C SER A 206 11.99 4.97 10.27
N GLU A 207 12.60 3.78 10.21
CA GLU A 207 12.21 2.65 9.35
C GLU A 207 11.60 3.05 8.00
N PRO A 208 12.42 3.59 7.08
CA PRO A 208 11.94 3.96 5.75
C PRO A 208 11.56 2.73 4.93
N GLU A 209 10.36 2.77 4.36
CA GLU A 209 9.74 1.63 3.67
C GLU A 209 9.74 1.83 2.15
N TYR A 210 8.89 2.73 1.64
CA TYR A 210 8.64 2.87 0.21
C TYR A 210 9.03 4.24 -0.35
N VAL A 211 9.60 4.27 -1.56
CA VAL A 211 10.11 5.49 -2.20
C VAL A 211 9.27 5.90 -3.42
N ALA A 212 8.75 7.13 -3.43
CA ALA A 212 8.20 7.75 -4.63
C ALA A 212 9.06 8.93 -5.09
N ILE A 213 9.62 8.85 -6.29
CA ILE A 213 10.42 9.94 -6.88
C ILE A 213 9.50 11.02 -7.44
N SER A 214 9.83 12.29 -7.21
CA SER A 214 9.11 13.41 -7.84
C SER A 214 9.26 13.37 -9.36
N PRO A 215 8.26 13.83 -10.14
CA PRO A 215 8.35 13.76 -11.60
C PRO A 215 9.53 14.52 -12.23
N ASP A 216 10.10 15.51 -11.53
CA ASP A 216 11.31 16.22 -11.95
C ASP A 216 12.62 15.49 -11.60
N GLY A 217 12.55 14.36 -10.89
CA GLY A 217 13.70 13.54 -10.49
C GLY A 217 14.57 14.14 -9.40
N ARG A 218 14.17 15.24 -8.75
CA ARG A 218 15.02 15.97 -7.80
C ARG A 218 14.80 15.57 -6.34
N HIS A 219 13.60 15.10 -6.03
CA HIS A 219 13.19 14.77 -4.67
C HIS A 219 12.60 13.37 -4.61
N ALA A 220 12.61 12.79 -3.42
CA ALA A 220 11.81 11.61 -3.11
C ALA A 220 10.89 11.91 -1.93
N LEU A 221 9.70 11.30 -1.96
CA LEU A 221 8.90 11.06 -0.76
C LEU A 221 9.17 9.63 -0.29
N VAL A 222 9.38 9.46 1.00
CA VAL A 222 9.62 8.15 1.60
C VAL A 222 8.68 7.97 2.78
N THR A 223 7.95 6.86 2.79
CA THR A 223 7.10 6.45 3.91
C THR A 223 7.94 5.90 5.05
N LEU A 224 7.52 6.23 6.27
CA LEU A 224 8.13 5.78 7.52
C LEU A 224 7.00 5.06 8.29
N GLN A 225 6.75 3.79 7.95
CA GLN A 225 5.48 3.10 8.18
C GLN A 225 5.12 3.03 9.65
N GLU A 226 5.92 2.33 10.45
CA GLU A 226 5.76 2.18 11.89
C GLU A 226 5.84 3.54 12.59
N SER A 227 6.58 4.48 11.99
CA SER A 227 6.75 5.85 12.45
C SER A 227 5.52 6.76 12.21
N ASN A 228 4.52 6.28 11.45
CA ASN A 228 3.36 7.06 11.00
C ASN A 228 3.75 8.44 10.42
N ALA A 229 4.82 8.46 9.62
CA ALA A 229 5.44 9.68 9.14
C ALA A 229 5.82 9.60 7.66
N LEU A 230 6.19 10.75 7.11
CA LEU A 230 6.69 10.89 5.74
C LEU A 230 7.96 11.73 5.74
N ALA A 231 8.95 11.29 4.99
CA ALA A 231 10.19 12.01 4.75
C ALA A 231 10.24 12.59 3.34
N ARG A 232 10.77 13.80 3.18
CA ARG A 232 11.11 14.38 1.87
C ARG A 232 12.63 14.45 1.73
N ILE A 233 13.17 13.90 0.66
CA ILE A 233 14.60 13.77 0.42
C ILE A 233 15.01 14.66 -0.75
N ASP A 234 16.15 15.35 -0.63
CA ASP A 234 16.87 15.95 -1.75
C ASP A 234 17.88 14.94 -2.27
N LEU A 235 17.72 14.50 -3.52
CA LEU A 235 18.52 13.44 -4.10
C LEU A 235 19.92 13.93 -4.49
N GLU A 236 20.02 15.16 -5.01
CA GLU A 236 21.32 15.75 -5.36
C GLU A 236 22.14 16.04 -4.12
N ALA A 237 21.53 16.48 -3.01
CA ALA A 237 22.23 16.73 -1.75
C ALA A 237 22.41 15.48 -0.89
N ALA A 238 21.69 14.38 -1.18
CA ALA A 238 21.59 13.18 -0.34
C ALA A 238 21.24 13.54 1.11
N ARG A 239 20.16 14.30 1.29
CA ARG A 239 19.75 14.82 2.60
C ARG A 239 18.23 14.72 2.80
N VAL A 240 17.82 14.31 3.99
CA VAL A 240 16.43 14.42 4.44
C VAL A 240 16.13 15.92 4.68
N LEU A 241 15.23 16.48 3.89
CA LEU A 241 14.81 17.89 3.97
C LEU A 241 13.82 18.11 5.12
N SER A 242 12.90 17.17 5.31
CA SER A 242 11.84 17.25 6.31
C SER A 242 11.33 15.85 6.66
N MET A 243 10.91 15.70 7.91
CA MET A 243 10.10 14.60 8.41
C MET A 243 8.80 15.19 8.97
N THR A 244 7.66 14.61 8.65
CA THR A 244 6.34 15.11 9.07
C THR A 244 5.48 13.95 9.55
N GLY A 245 4.85 14.11 10.72
CA GLY A 245 3.83 13.18 11.20
C GLY A 245 2.56 13.27 10.36
N LEU A 246 1.87 12.15 10.16
CA LEU A 246 0.69 12.08 9.28
C LEU A 246 -0.65 12.26 10.01
N GLY A 247 -0.61 12.65 11.28
CA GLY A 247 -1.76 12.73 12.14
C GLY A 247 -2.42 11.36 12.37
N LEU A 248 -3.61 11.40 12.94
CA LEU A 248 -4.43 10.20 13.19
C LEU A 248 -5.71 10.27 12.34
N LYS A 249 -6.14 9.13 11.83
CA LYS A 249 -7.47 8.98 11.21
C LYS A 249 -8.53 8.94 12.31
N ASP A 250 -9.67 9.59 12.11
CA ASP A 250 -10.81 9.52 13.02
C ASP A 250 -11.88 8.57 12.47
N PHE A 251 -12.03 7.40 13.09
CA PHE A 251 -13.04 6.42 12.70
C PHE A 251 -14.44 6.75 13.22
N SER A 252 -14.64 7.79 14.03
CA SER A 252 -15.98 8.25 14.40
C SER A 252 -16.70 8.95 13.23
N ALA A 253 -15.95 9.40 12.23
CA ALA A 253 -16.49 10.04 11.03
C ALA A 253 -16.81 9.06 9.89
N SER A 254 -16.16 7.89 9.85
CA SER A 254 -16.26 6.92 8.76
C SER A 254 -16.80 5.55 9.20
N GLY A 255 -16.43 5.09 10.38
CA GLY A 255 -16.72 3.76 10.91
C GLY A 255 -15.63 2.73 10.60
N LEU A 256 -15.66 1.64 11.36
CA LEU A 256 -14.89 0.42 11.10
C LEU A 256 -15.63 -0.80 11.65
N ASP A 257 -15.28 -1.99 11.17
CA ASP A 257 -15.63 -3.23 11.85
C ASP A 257 -14.52 -3.61 12.83
N ALA A 258 -14.84 -3.62 14.12
CA ALA A 258 -13.84 -3.66 15.20
C ALA A 258 -13.83 -4.99 15.97
N SER A 259 -14.76 -5.89 15.69
CA SER A 259 -14.95 -7.13 16.44
C SER A 259 -15.08 -8.32 15.51
N ASP A 260 -14.57 -9.45 15.96
CA ASP A 260 -14.80 -10.78 15.36
C ASP A 260 -15.70 -11.65 16.26
N ALA A 261 -16.40 -11.03 17.22
CA ALA A 261 -17.19 -11.71 18.24
C ALA A 261 -18.69 -11.36 18.17
N ASP A 262 -19.11 -10.57 17.20
CA ASP A 262 -20.51 -10.16 17.01
C ASP A 262 -21.26 -10.99 15.96
N ASP A 263 -20.58 -11.93 15.29
CA ASP A 263 -21.08 -12.81 14.23
C ASP A 263 -21.64 -12.07 12.99
N THR A 264 -21.38 -10.76 12.86
CA THR A 264 -21.89 -9.91 11.78
C THR A 264 -20.77 -9.16 11.06
N ILE A 265 -21.11 -8.36 10.05
CA ILE A 265 -20.21 -7.31 9.56
C ILE A 265 -20.78 -6.01 10.08
N SER A 266 -20.11 -5.37 11.04
CA SER A 266 -20.64 -4.22 11.79
C SER A 266 -19.81 -2.96 11.56
N LEU A 267 -19.86 -2.43 10.33
CA LEU A 267 -19.30 -1.11 10.01
C LEU A 267 -20.10 0.00 10.67
N ARG A 268 -19.56 0.58 11.74
CA ARG A 268 -20.18 1.72 12.43
C ARG A 268 -19.16 2.68 13.02
N PRO A 269 -19.56 3.95 13.26
CA PRO A 269 -18.73 4.91 13.97
C PRO A 269 -18.29 4.43 15.35
N TRP A 270 -17.00 4.60 15.63
CA TRP A 270 -16.41 4.33 16.94
C TRP A 270 -15.52 5.49 17.39
N PRO A 271 -15.38 5.77 18.70
CA PRO A 271 -14.43 6.74 19.22
C PRO A 271 -12.99 6.18 19.18
N VAL A 272 -12.56 5.77 17.98
CA VAL A 272 -11.27 5.14 17.70
C VAL A 272 -10.51 6.03 16.75
N LEU A 273 -9.25 6.24 17.06
CA LEU A 273 -8.28 6.86 16.16
C LEU A 273 -7.45 5.76 15.50
N GLY A 274 -6.92 6.03 14.30
CA GLY A 274 -6.02 5.12 13.59
C GLY A 274 -4.68 5.79 13.32
N LEU A 275 -3.59 5.11 13.65
CA LEU A 275 -2.29 5.40 13.04
C LEU A 275 -2.41 5.07 11.55
N ARG A 276 -2.02 5.97 10.64
CA ARG A 276 -2.15 5.71 9.20
C ARG A 276 -1.17 4.64 8.78
N GLN A 277 0.08 4.79 9.21
CA GLN A 277 1.18 3.85 8.99
C GLN A 277 1.28 3.45 7.54
N PRO A 278 1.70 4.42 6.69
CA PRO A 278 1.69 4.19 5.28
C PRO A 278 2.82 3.25 4.88
N ASP A 279 2.50 2.20 4.14
CA ASP A 279 3.47 1.35 3.46
C ASP A 279 3.84 2.02 2.13
N THR A 280 3.09 1.73 1.07
CA THR A 280 3.39 2.22 -0.27
C THR A 280 3.02 3.70 -0.44
N VAL A 281 3.85 4.44 -1.19
CA VAL A 281 3.55 5.79 -1.69
C VAL A 281 3.69 5.89 -3.21
N VAL A 282 2.78 6.63 -3.85
CA VAL A 282 2.87 7.01 -5.27
C VAL A 282 2.65 8.51 -5.45
N THR A 283 3.35 9.15 -6.39
CA THR A 283 3.30 10.60 -6.63
C THR A 283 2.85 10.95 -8.05
N TRP A 284 2.24 12.12 -8.23
CA TRP A 284 1.94 12.70 -9.54
C TRP A 284 1.80 14.21 -9.52
N GLU A 285 1.90 14.83 -10.69
CA GLU A 285 1.56 16.24 -10.88
C GLU A 285 0.12 16.42 -11.39
N SER A 286 -0.60 17.36 -10.81
CA SER A 286 -1.89 17.86 -11.35
C SER A 286 -2.04 19.34 -11.04
N GLY A 287 -2.28 20.16 -12.08
CA GLY A 287 -2.43 21.61 -11.93
C GLY A 287 -1.20 22.33 -11.39
N GLY A 288 0.01 21.83 -11.66
CA GLY A 288 1.27 22.38 -11.13
C GLY A 288 1.47 22.16 -9.62
N THR A 289 0.76 21.19 -9.05
CA THR A 289 0.89 20.76 -7.66
C THR A 289 1.26 19.28 -7.65
N THR A 290 2.22 18.92 -6.80
CA THR A 290 2.54 17.53 -6.48
C THR A 290 1.47 16.96 -5.55
N TRP A 291 0.88 15.85 -5.97
CA TRP A 291 -0.03 15.03 -5.20
C TRP A 291 0.61 13.69 -4.95
N PHE A 292 0.17 13.02 -3.89
CA PHE A 292 0.58 11.65 -3.63
C PHE A 292 -0.52 10.88 -2.91
N ALA A 293 -0.46 9.56 -2.99
CA ALA A 293 -1.34 8.66 -2.27
C ALA A 293 -0.52 7.70 -1.42
N THR A 294 -1.05 7.33 -0.26
CA THR A 294 -0.47 6.33 0.64
C THR A 294 -1.46 5.21 0.92
N SER A 295 -0.96 3.99 1.03
CA SER A 295 -1.70 2.82 1.53
C SER A 295 -1.52 2.71 3.02
N ASN A 296 -2.61 2.80 3.78
CA ASN A 296 -2.56 2.90 5.24
C ASN A 296 -2.73 1.51 5.86
N GLU A 297 -1.71 0.68 5.68
CA GLU A 297 -1.71 -0.75 6.01
C GLU A 297 -1.75 -0.96 7.53
N GLY A 298 -0.81 -0.35 8.25
CA GLY A 298 -0.58 -0.58 9.67
C GLY A 298 0.59 -1.53 9.90
N GLU A 299 1.52 -1.17 10.79
CA GLU A 299 2.51 -2.12 11.31
C GLU A 299 2.88 -1.79 12.75
N ALA A 300 2.95 -2.81 13.61
CA ALA A 300 3.22 -2.61 15.02
C ALA A 300 4.71 -2.80 15.31
N ARG A 301 5.24 -2.13 16.34
CA ARG A 301 6.62 -2.37 16.77
C ARG A 301 6.66 -3.50 17.80
N GLU A 302 7.15 -4.67 17.39
CA GLU A 302 7.30 -5.82 18.27
C GLU A 302 8.76 -6.33 18.28
N THR A 303 9.38 -6.30 19.46
CA THR A 303 10.71 -6.86 19.72
C THR A 303 10.65 -7.73 20.97
N LYS A 304 11.75 -8.43 21.29
CA LYS A 304 11.84 -9.18 22.55
C LYS A 304 11.71 -8.31 23.81
N SER A 305 12.10 -7.03 23.72
CA SER A 305 12.15 -6.09 24.84
C SER A 305 11.01 -5.08 24.85
N PHE A 306 10.22 -5.01 23.78
CA PHE A 306 9.11 -4.07 23.63
C PHE A 306 7.99 -4.70 22.81
N ASP A 307 6.81 -4.81 23.40
CA ASP A 307 5.59 -5.25 22.73
C ASP A 307 4.59 -4.09 22.79
N GLU A 308 4.30 -3.51 21.64
CA GLU A 308 3.40 -2.36 21.53
C GLU A 308 1.93 -2.74 21.68
N VAL A 309 1.57 -3.96 21.26
CA VAL A 309 0.19 -4.34 21.00
C VAL A 309 -0.51 -4.69 22.31
N VAL A 310 -1.75 -4.21 22.44
CA VAL A 310 -2.65 -4.59 23.53
C VAL A 310 -4.08 -4.63 23.01
N ARG A 311 -4.95 -5.39 23.67
CA ARG A 311 -6.40 -5.33 23.39
C ARG A 311 -7.06 -4.26 24.24
N VAL A 312 -8.10 -3.62 23.72
CA VAL A 312 -8.83 -2.57 24.45
C VAL A 312 -9.33 -3.04 25.82
N LYS A 313 -9.84 -4.27 25.94
CA LYS A 313 -10.32 -4.80 27.23
C LYS A 313 -9.23 -4.96 28.29
N ASP A 314 -7.97 -5.03 27.86
CA ASP A 314 -6.80 -5.22 28.72
C ASP A 314 -6.16 -3.87 29.11
N LEU A 315 -6.70 -2.74 28.61
CA LEU A 315 -6.31 -1.40 29.01
C LEU A 315 -7.01 -0.96 30.30
N THR A 316 -6.29 -0.19 31.12
CA THR A 316 -6.91 0.68 32.12
C THR A 316 -7.43 1.92 31.40
N LEU A 317 -8.69 1.91 30.94
CA LEU A 317 -9.28 3.10 30.28
C LEU A 317 -9.38 4.30 31.23
N ASP A 318 -9.66 5.51 30.75
CA ASP A 318 -10.06 6.63 31.58
C ASP A 318 -11.52 6.44 32.09
N PRO A 319 -11.87 6.78 33.35
CA PRO A 319 -13.24 6.64 33.87
C PRO A 319 -14.32 7.41 33.09
N ARG A 320 -13.96 8.44 32.32
CA ARG A 320 -14.85 9.22 31.46
C ARG A 320 -15.24 8.47 30.19
N MET A 321 -14.49 7.42 29.81
CA MET A 321 -14.86 6.54 28.70
C MET A 321 -15.98 5.60 29.14
N ALA A 322 -16.93 5.29 28.26
CA ALA A 322 -18.02 4.36 28.53
C ALA A 322 -17.52 2.90 28.61
N ARG A 323 -16.82 2.57 29.70
CA ARG A 323 -15.97 1.37 29.84
C ARG A 323 -16.68 0.09 29.46
N ASP A 324 -17.85 -0.17 30.03
CA ASP A 324 -18.55 -1.45 29.82
C ASP A 324 -18.90 -1.67 28.35
N ALA A 325 -19.31 -0.61 27.64
CA ALA A 325 -19.62 -0.70 26.22
C ALA A 325 -18.35 -0.79 25.35
N ILE A 326 -17.29 -0.08 25.70
CA ILE A 326 -16.02 -0.07 24.95
C ILE A 326 -15.27 -1.40 25.12
N ALA A 327 -15.15 -1.89 26.34
CA ALA A 327 -14.41 -3.11 26.65
C ALA A 327 -15.17 -4.41 26.32
N ASP A 328 -16.44 -4.32 25.89
CA ASP A 328 -17.21 -5.47 25.44
C ASP A 328 -16.51 -6.15 24.24
N PRO A 329 -16.25 -7.47 24.29
CA PRO A 329 -15.70 -8.22 23.17
C PRO A 329 -16.47 -8.08 21.85
N THR A 330 -17.80 -7.89 21.88
CA THR A 330 -18.62 -7.68 20.67
C THR A 330 -18.58 -6.23 20.16
N ASN A 331 -17.83 -5.35 20.82
CA ASN A 331 -17.60 -3.95 20.45
C ASN A 331 -16.09 -3.76 20.22
N LEU A 332 -15.41 -2.94 21.03
CA LEU A 332 -13.97 -2.66 20.85
C LEU A 332 -13.07 -3.58 21.68
N GLY A 333 -13.61 -4.38 22.61
CA GLY A 333 -12.83 -5.09 23.62
C GLY A 333 -11.73 -6.00 23.08
N ARG A 334 -11.90 -6.55 21.87
CA ARG A 334 -10.91 -7.40 21.20
C ARG A 334 -9.97 -6.66 20.25
N LEU A 335 -10.29 -5.42 19.87
CA LEU A 335 -9.50 -4.59 18.97
C LEU A 335 -8.08 -4.42 19.52
N GLN A 336 -7.10 -4.68 18.68
CA GLN A 336 -5.67 -4.48 18.92
C GLN A 336 -5.31 -3.01 18.70
N VAL A 337 -4.61 -2.45 19.66
CA VAL A 337 -4.28 -1.02 19.73
C VAL A 337 -2.88 -0.83 20.24
N SER A 338 -2.32 0.35 19.92
CA SER A 338 -1.01 0.77 20.41
C SER A 338 -1.14 1.23 21.87
N ARG A 339 -0.53 0.49 22.81
CA ARG A 339 -0.51 0.87 24.23
C ARG A 339 0.01 2.29 24.45
N PRO A 340 1.20 2.69 23.93
CA PRO A 340 1.72 4.04 24.15
C PRO A 340 0.94 5.12 23.39
N ALA A 341 0.28 4.81 22.27
CA ALA A 341 -0.54 5.83 21.62
C ALA A 341 -1.88 6.04 22.35
N CYS A 342 -2.39 5.03 23.06
CA CYS A 342 -3.57 5.14 23.92
C CYS A 342 -3.33 5.95 25.20
N ASP A 343 -2.08 5.94 25.71
CA ASP A 343 -1.62 6.60 26.94
C ASP A 343 -0.48 7.61 26.64
N PRO A 344 -0.80 8.79 26.05
CA PRO A 344 0.21 9.76 25.65
C PRO A 344 0.95 10.46 26.81
N ASP A 345 0.43 10.45 28.04
CA ASP A 345 1.12 11.04 29.21
C ASP A 345 1.88 10.02 30.06
N GLY A 346 1.67 8.73 29.79
CA GLY A 346 2.41 7.61 30.38
C GLY A 346 2.02 7.33 31.82
N ASP A 347 0.83 7.71 32.26
CA ASP A 347 0.38 7.52 33.64
C ASP A 347 -0.20 6.11 33.92
N GLY A 348 -0.33 5.29 32.87
CA GLY A 348 -0.89 3.94 32.92
C GLY A 348 -2.40 3.89 32.68
N THR A 349 -3.02 5.02 32.41
CA THR A 349 -4.42 5.16 31.99
C THR A 349 -4.48 5.46 30.51
N ALA A 350 -5.46 4.91 29.80
CA ALA A 350 -5.68 5.22 28.39
C ALA A 350 -6.75 6.31 28.25
N GLU A 351 -6.36 7.47 27.72
CA GLU A 351 -7.25 8.62 27.47
C GLU A 351 -7.98 8.51 26.13
N ARG A 352 -7.49 7.63 25.24
CA ARG A 352 -8.00 7.43 23.88
C ARG A 352 -7.73 6.00 23.39
N ILE A 353 -8.45 5.59 22.35
CA ILE A 353 -8.22 4.32 21.66
C ILE A 353 -7.53 4.61 20.32
N VAL A 354 -6.36 4.00 20.10
CA VAL A 354 -5.58 4.19 18.87
C VAL A 354 -5.24 2.83 18.25
N ALA A 355 -5.94 2.49 17.17
CA ALA A 355 -5.70 1.29 16.38
C ALA A 355 -4.54 1.47 15.38
N PHE A 356 -4.01 0.34 14.92
CA PHE A 356 -3.03 0.27 13.84
C PHE A 356 -3.71 0.33 12.47
N GLY A 357 -3.06 0.98 11.51
CA GLY A 357 -3.54 1.13 10.15
C GLY A 357 -4.72 2.10 9.99
N GLY A 358 -4.77 2.73 8.81
CA GLY A 358 -5.90 3.55 8.38
C GLY A 358 -6.98 2.77 7.62
N ARG A 359 -6.74 1.48 7.35
CA ARG A 359 -7.67 0.53 6.67
C ARG A 359 -8.13 0.98 5.29
N GLY A 360 -7.28 1.69 4.57
CA GLY A 360 -7.66 2.35 3.33
C GLY A 360 -6.51 3.11 2.70
N ILE A 361 -6.85 4.05 1.82
CA ILE A 361 -5.89 4.93 1.19
C ILE A 361 -6.14 6.39 1.58
N THR A 362 -5.09 7.19 1.52
CA THR A 362 -5.19 8.64 1.69
C THR A 362 -4.55 9.36 0.51
N VAL A 363 -5.24 10.37 -0.02
CA VAL A 363 -4.70 11.29 -1.02
C VAL A 363 -4.31 12.59 -0.35
N TRP A 364 -3.11 13.05 -0.67
CA TRP A 364 -2.47 14.18 -0.07
C TRP A 364 -2.05 15.20 -1.14
N ARG A 365 -2.08 16.46 -0.75
CA ARG A 365 -1.46 17.54 -1.48
C ARG A 365 -0.13 17.88 -0.82
N LEU A 366 0.96 17.94 -1.58
CA LEU A 366 2.23 18.45 -1.05
C LEU A 366 2.23 19.99 -1.12
N VAL A 367 2.42 20.65 0.02
CA VAL A 367 2.47 22.12 0.13
C VAL A 367 3.73 22.58 0.88
N ASP A 368 3.98 23.90 0.88
CA ASP A 368 5.03 24.54 1.66
C ASP A 368 4.71 24.40 3.17
N GLY A 369 5.18 23.31 3.76
CA GLY A 369 4.83 22.91 5.14
C GLY A 369 4.69 21.40 5.31
N GLY A 370 4.62 20.66 4.19
CA GLY A 370 4.56 19.20 4.19
C GLY A 370 3.25 18.66 3.61
N PRO A 371 2.84 17.44 3.99
CA PRO A 371 1.64 16.81 3.49
C PRO A 371 0.38 17.48 4.04
N ALA A 372 -0.53 17.88 3.15
CA ALA A 372 -1.87 18.35 3.50
C ALA A 372 -2.90 17.32 3.06
N LEU A 373 -3.70 16.82 4.02
CA LEU A 373 -4.77 15.86 3.75
C LEU A 373 -5.77 16.45 2.74
N ALA A 374 -5.99 15.76 1.62
CA ALA A 374 -6.98 16.17 0.62
C ALA A 374 -8.21 15.27 0.62
N TRP A 375 -8.01 13.97 0.75
CA TRP A 375 -9.09 12.99 0.78
C TRP A 375 -8.66 11.70 1.49
N ASP A 376 -9.58 11.07 2.22
CA ASP A 376 -9.41 9.77 2.86
C ASP A 376 -10.53 8.85 2.39
N SER A 377 -10.22 7.58 2.14
CA SER A 377 -11.25 6.62 1.70
C SER A 377 -12.31 6.31 2.76
N GLY A 378 -12.13 6.73 4.00
CA GLY A 378 -13.06 6.43 5.10
C GLY A 378 -13.19 4.91 5.27
N ASP A 379 -14.41 4.42 5.27
CA ASP A 379 -14.75 2.99 5.35
C ASP A 379 -15.03 2.38 3.97
N GLN A 380 -14.75 3.09 2.87
CA GLN A 380 -15.12 2.67 1.51
C GLN A 380 -14.50 1.32 1.12
N VAL A 381 -13.30 1.01 1.60
CA VAL A 381 -12.64 -0.29 1.35
C VAL A 381 -13.41 -1.41 2.03
N GLU A 382 -13.54 -1.36 3.36
CA GLU A 382 -14.28 -2.34 4.15
C GLU A 382 -15.72 -2.53 3.65
N ARG A 383 -16.42 -1.43 3.35
CA ARG A 383 -17.79 -1.45 2.81
C ARG A 383 -17.86 -2.13 1.44
N THR A 384 -16.92 -1.84 0.55
CA THR A 384 -16.90 -2.46 -0.79
C THR A 384 -16.67 -3.96 -0.70
N VAL A 385 -15.74 -4.42 0.16
CA VAL A 385 -15.54 -5.86 0.38
C VAL A 385 -16.80 -6.48 0.98
N ALA A 386 -17.41 -5.85 1.98
CA ALA A 386 -18.66 -6.34 2.59
C ALA A 386 -19.82 -6.47 1.57
N GLU A 387 -19.93 -5.52 0.64
CA GLU A 387 -21.00 -5.50 -0.37
C GLU A 387 -20.76 -6.49 -1.52
N ARG A 388 -19.51 -6.64 -1.98
CA ARG A 388 -19.19 -7.39 -3.20
C ARG A 388 -18.67 -8.81 -2.92
N MET A 389 -18.07 -9.02 -1.75
CA MET A 389 -17.42 -10.27 -1.38
C MET A 389 -17.39 -10.45 0.16
N PRO A 390 -18.56 -10.50 0.82
CA PRO A 390 -18.68 -10.48 2.28
C PRO A 390 -17.89 -11.59 2.98
N GLU A 391 -17.70 -12.74 2.35
CA GLU A 391 -16.91 -13.86 2.87
C GLU A 391 -15.40 -13.59 2.97
N ALA A 392 -14.92 -12.54 2.29
CA ALA A 392 -13.54 -12.06 2.35
C ALA A 392 -13.38 -10.84 3.28
N HIS A 393 -14.48 -10.29 3.79
CA HIS A 393 -14.47 -9.09 4.63
C HIS A 393 -13.56 -9.27 5.84
N ASN A 394 -12.54 -8.40 5.95
CA ASN A 394 -11.51 -8.45 6.99
C ASN A 394 -10.99 -9.88 7.24
N GLY A 395 -10.88 -10.68 6.16
CA GLY A 395 -10.48 -12.07 6.23
C GLY A 395 -8.97 -12.24 6.39
N ASP A 396 -8.50 -13.41 6.80
CA ASP A 396 -7.06 -13.76 6.83
C ASP A 396 -6.70 -14.59 5.57
N GLY A 397 -5.75 -14.09 4.77
CA GLY A 397 -5.21 -14.78 3.59
C GLY A 397 -4.71 -16.20 3.85
N ARG A 398 -4.18 -16.46 5.05
CA ARG A 398 -3.53 -17.72 5.45
C ARG A 398 -4.51 -18.80 5.89
N LYS A 399 -5.82 -18.51 5.95
CA LYS A 399 -6.85 -19.44 6.42
C LYS A 399 -8.06 -19.45 5.49
N ALA A 400 -8.68 -20.63 5.36
CA ALA A 400 -9.97 -20.77 4.70
C ALA A 400 -11.10 -20.31 5.64
N ASN A 401 -12.19 -19.77 5.08
CA ASN A 401 -13.37 -19.32 5.84
C ASN A 401 -13.00 -18.38 6.99
N SER A 402 -12.08 -17.46 6.71
CA SER A 402 -11.46 -16.60 7.70
C SER A 402 -12.10 -15.22 7.80
N LYS A 403 -13.31 -15.05 7.25
CA LYS A 403 -14.10 -13.81 7.37
C LYS A 403 -13.98 -13.26 8.79
N ASP A 404 -13.77 -11.94 8.88
CA ASP A 404 -13.76 -11.18 10.13
C ASP A 404 -12.51 -11.37 11.01
N ALA A 405 -11.61 -12.31 10.68
CA ALA A 405 -10.44 -12.64 11.50
C ALA A 405 -9.44 -11.48 11.68
N ARG A 406 -9.53 -10.41 10.88
CA ARG A 406 -8.70 -9.19 10.95
C ARG A 406 -9.48 -7.95 11.40
N SER A 407 -10.78 -8.04 11.71
CA SER A 407 -11.57 -6.90 12.21
C SER A 407 -11.08 -6.39 13.56
N THR A 408 -10.52 -7.27 14.39
CA THR A 408 -9.85 -6.88 15.64
C THR A 408 -8.43 -6.35 15.44
N SER A 409 -7.95 -6.24 14.19
CA SER A 409 -6.58 -5.87 13.85
C SER A 409 -6.60 -4.75 12.80
N LYS A 410 -5.88 -4.92 11.69
CA LYS A 410 -5.67 -3.92 10.63
C LYS A 410 -6.73 -3.96 9.51
N GLY A 411 -7.79 -4.78 9.67
CA GLY A 411 -8.91 -4.83 8.72
C GLY A 411 -8.51 -5.42 7.35
N PRO A 412 -8.75 -4.71 6.23
CA PRO A 412 -8.41 -5.22 4.89
C PRO A 412 -6.92 -5.29 4.56
N GLU A 413 -6.09 -4.48 5.24
CA GLU A 413 -4.65 -4.25 4.99
C GLU A 413 -4.40 -3.82 3.53
N VAL A 414 -4.52 -2.52 3.26
CA VAL A 414 -4.15 -1.97 1.95
C VAL A 414 -2.64 -1.77 1.96
N GLU A 415 -1.95 -2.37 1.01
CA GLU A 415 -0.47 -2.54 1.00
C GLU A 415 0.10 -1.92 -0.28
N GLY A 416 0.13 -2.65 -1.40
CA GLY A 416 0.65 -2.12 -2.65
C GLY A 416 -0.21 -1.07 -3.34
N LEU A 417 0.43 -0.02 -3.87
CA LEU A 417 -0.18 0.94 -4.80
C LEU A 417 0.53 0.97 -6.16
N ALA A 418 -0.26 1.13 -7.22
CA ALA A 418 0.22 1.53 -8.53
C ALA A 418 -0.58 2.68 -9.11
N LEU A 419 0.07 3.55 -9.88
CA LEU A 419 -0.56 4.69 -10.53
C LEU A 419 -0.38 4.62 -12.05
N GLY A 420 -1.47 4.79 -12.78
CA GLY A 420 -1.48 4.73 -14.24
C GLY A 420 -2.31 5.83 -14.87
N THR A 421 -2.00 6.17 -16.13
CA THR A 421 -2.87 7.03 -16.95
C THR A 421 -3.43 6.22 -18.10
N VAL A 422 -4.76 6.21 -18.23
CA VAL A 422 -5.51 5.52 -19.30
C VAL A 422 -6.44 6.54 -19.95
N GLY A 423 -6.16 6.87 -21.21
CA GLY A 423 -6.86 7.96 -21.89
C GLY A 423 -6.67 9.28 -21.13
N ALA A 424 -7.76 9.91 -20.73
CA ALA A 424 -7.76 11.14 -19.93
C ALA A 424 -7.78 10.88 -18.41
N ARG A 425 -7.90 9.62 -17.98
CA ARG A 425 -8.05 9.27 -16.57
C ARG A 425 -6.73 8.95 -15.93
N ARG A 426 -6.57 9.40 -14.69
CA ARG A 426 -5.54 8.88 -13.79
C ARG A 426 -6.17 7.88 -12.84
N LEU A 427 -5.64 6.66 -12.84
CA LEU A 427 -6.15 5.54 -12.07
C LEU A 427 -5.13 5.15 -11.01
N LEU A 428 -5.61 5.02 -9.76
CA LEU A 428 -4.89 4.48 -8.63
C LEU A 428 -5.40 3.07 -8.37
N PHE A 429 -4.49 2.11 -8.36
CA PHE A 429 -4.76 0.70 -8.04
C PHE A 429 -4.20 0.41 -6.66
N ALA A 430 -4.97 -0.30 -5.82
CA ALA A 430 -4.53 -0.70 -4.49
C ALA A 430 -4.78 -2.19 -4.25
N GLY A 431 -3.75 -2.91 -3.79
CA GLY A 431 -3.83 -4.29 -3.32
C GLY A 431 -4.35 -4.36 -1.89
N LEU A 432 -5.13 -5.41 -1.58
CA LEU A 432 -5.59 -5.72 -0.22
C LEU A 432 -4.93 -7.00 0.26
N GLU A 433 -3.85 -6.91 1.04
CA GLU A 433 -3.01 -8.03 1.47
C GLU A 433 -3.87 -9.17 2.10
N ARG A 434 -4.82 -8.79 2.96
CA ARG A 434 -5.64 -9.77 3.70
C ARG A 434 -6.95 -10.12 3.05
N SER A 435 -7.78 -9.10 2.81
CA SER A 435 -9.09 -9.32 2.20
C SER A 435 -8.96 -9.82 0.75
N GLY A 436 -7.82 -9.55 0.11
CA GLY A 436 -7.54 -9.97 -1.26
C GLY A 436 -8.18 -9.06 -2.30
N GLY A 437 -7.61 -9.14 -3.50
CA GLY A 437 -8.08 -8.39 -4.66
C GLY A 437 -7.47 -7.00 -4.79
N VAL A 438 -7.91 -6.31 -5.84
CA VAL A 438 -7.44 -4.98 -6.22
C VAL A 438 -8.61 -4.03 -6.35
N MET A 439 -8.52 -2.88 -5.68
CA MET A 439 -9.45 -1.78 -5.84
C MET A 439 -8.86 -0.73 -6.80
N THR A 440 -9.73 -0.10 -7.61
CA THR A 440 -9.32 0.94 -8.55
C THR A 440 -10.11 2.23 -8.30
N TRP A 441 -9.39 3.33 -8.09
CA TRP A 441 -9.95 4.68 -8.04
C TRP A 441 -9.56 5.49 -9.27
N ASP A 442 -10.50 6.23 -9.84
CA ASP A 442 -10.22 7.38 -10.70
C ASP A 442 -9.86 8.58 -9.82
N VAL A 443 -8.58 8.98 -9.87
CA VAL A 443 -8.00 10.10 -9.12
C VAL A 443 -7.68 11.29 -10.03
N THR A 444 -8.35 11.38 -11.19
CA THR A 444 -8.21 12.52 -12.11
C THR A 444 -8.55 13.84 -11.42
N ASP A 445 -9.62 13.84 -10.60
CA ASP A 445 -9.82 14.84 -9.56
C ASP A 445 -9.25 14.28 -8.24
N PRO A 446 -8.07 14.74 -7.79
CA PRO A 446 -7.44 14.21 -6.60
C PRO A 446 -8.15 14.64 -5.29
N THR A 447 -9.10 15.57 -5.36
CA THR A 447 -9.89 16.02 -4.20
C THR A 447 -11.19 15.24 -4.01
N ALA A 448 -11.62 14.52 -5.05
CA ALA A 448 -12.79 13.65 -5.01
C ALA A 448 -12.57 12.34 -5.81
N PRO A 449 -11.63 11.48 -5.39
CA PRO A 449 -11.45 10.16 -5.98
C PRO A 449 -12.74 9.36 -6.08
N LEU A 450 -12.93 8.66 -7.21
CA LEU A 450 -14.09 7.82 -7.45
C LEU A 450 -13.67 6.36 -7.53
N LEU A 451 -14.18 5.50 -6.64
CA LEU A 451 -13.99 4.06 -6.75
C LEU A 451 -14.72 3.54 -8.01
N VAL A 452 -13.99 2.96 -8.95
CA VAL A 452 -14.52 2.49 -10.23
C VAL A 452 -14.53 0.97 -10.36
N ASP A 453 -13.68 0.25 -9.62
CA ASP A 453 -13.65 -1.21 -9.67
C ASP A 453 -13.15 -1.88 -8.39
N TYR A 454 -13.54 -3.13 -8.19
CA TYR A 454 -12.97 -4.06 -7.23
C TYR A 454 -13.04 -5.47 -7.82
N VAL A 455 -11.88 -6.09 -8.02
CA VAL A 455 -11.75 -7.47 -8.50
C VAL A 455 -11.02 -8.28 -7.46
N ASN A 456 -11.51 -9.48 -7.19
CA ASN A 456 -10.85 -10.43 -6.31
C ASN A 456 -11.02 -11.83 -6.90
N PRO A 457 -9.97 -12.41 -7.52
CA PRO A 457 -10.04 -13.74 -8.12
C PRO A 457 -9.90 -14.86 -7.06
N ARG A 458 -9.82 -14.51 -5.77
CA ARG A 458 -9.72 -15.47 -4.67
C ARG A 458 -11.04 -16.22 -4.45
N ASP A 459 -10.96 -17.49 -4.07
CA ASP A 459 -12.03 -18.23 -3.40
C ASP A 459 -11.71 -18.32 -1.90
N PRO A 460 -12.30 -17.48 -1.04
CA PRO A 460 -11.99 -17.44 0.40
C PRO A 460 -12.56 -18.64 1.18
N ALA A 461 -13.42 -19.45 0.57
CA ALA A 461 -13.87 -20.71 1.16
C ALA A 461 -12.91 -21.88 0.87
N ALA A 462 -12.09 -21.78 -0.18
CA ALA A 462 -11.11 -22.79 -0.54
C ALA A 462 -9.92 -22.80 0.42
N ALA A 463 -9.20 -23.93 0.43
CA ALA A 463 -7.92 -24.02 1.15
C ALA A 463 -6.93 -23.00 0.55
N PRO A 464 -6.12 -22.28 1.37
CA PRO A 464 -5.29 -21.18 0.91
C PRO A 464 -4.41 -21.50 -0.30
N ALA A 465 -3.74 -22.66 -0.32
CA ALA A 465 -2.90 -23.08 -1.45
C ALA A 465 -3.66 -23.32 -2.79
N SER A 466 -4.99 -23.30 -2.78
CA SER A 466 -5.87 -23.49 -3.93
C SER A 466 -6.87 -22.34 -4.12
N ALA A 467 -6.79 -21.30 -3.28
CA ALA A 467 -7.77 -20.23 -3.25
C ALA A 467 -7.56 -19.17 -4.34
N GLY A 468 -6.57 -19.30 -5.22
CA GLY A 468 -6.25 -18.27 -6.22
C GLY A 468 -5.25 -17.25 -5.68
N ASP A 469 -5.43 -15.97 -6.04
CA ASP A 469 -4.51 -14.90 -5.64
C ASP A 469 -4.74 -14.47 -4.19
N ILE A 470 -3.67 -14.41 -3.40
CA ILE A 470 -3.70 -14.02 -1.98
C ILE A 470 -2.48 -13.17 -1.63
N ALA A 471 -2.71 -12.13 -0.83
CA ALA A 471 -1.73 -11.14 -0.43
C ALA A 471 -1.11 -10.37 -1.61
N PRO A 472 -1.91 -9.54 -2.31
CA PRO A 472 -1.40 -8.60 -3.31
C PRO A 472 -0.46 -7.57 -2.68
N GLU A 473 0.84 -7.77 -2.92
CA GLU A 473 1.97 -7.02 -2.35
C GLU A 473 2.41 -5.92 -3.32
N GLY A 474 3.21 -6.25 -4.34
CA GLY A 474 3.64 -5.31 -5.36
C GLY A 474 2.62 -5.15 -6.49
N LEU A 475 2.33 -3.90 -6.85
CA LEU A 475 1.54 -3.57 -8.05
C LEU A 475 2.40 -2.76 -9.03
N LEU A 476 2.30 -3.11 -10.33
CA LEU A 476 2.98 -2.40 -11.40
C LEU A 476 2.02 -2.06 -12.54
N PHE A 477 1.91 -0.78 -12.87
CA PHE A 477 1.22 -0.34 -14.08
C PHE A 477 2.16 -0.34 -15.29
N VAL A 478 1.75 -1.00 -16.37
CA VAL A 478 2.46 -0.98 -17.66
C VAL A 478 1.60 -0.22 -18.68
N PRO A 479 2.02 0.96 -19.17
CA PRO A 479 1.21 1.75 -20.08
C PRO A 479 1.07 1.06 -21.45
N ALA A 480 -0.03 1.37 -22.16
CA ALA A 480 -0.32 0.80 -23.48
C ALA A 480 0.85 0.97 -24.48
N SER A 481 1.56 2.10 -24.41
CA SER A 481 2.69 2.42 -25.30
C SER A 481 3.90 1.49 -25.18
N THR A 482 4.07 0.83 -24.03
CA THR A 482 5.18 -0.10 -23.77
C THR A 482 4.70 -1.54 -23.55
N SER A 483 3.40 -1.73 -23.35
CA SER A 483 2.79 -3.04 -23.14
C SER A 483 2.96 -3.97 -24.36
N PRO A 484 3.08 -5.29 -24.13
CA PRO A 484 3.19 -6.31 -25.18
C PRO A 484 2.03 -6.35 -26.18
N ASN A 485 0.82 -6.01 -25.75
CA ASN A 485 -0.44 -6.10 -26.52
C ASN A 485 -1.01 -4.73 -26.93
N GLY A 486 -0.33 -3.63 -26.62
CA GLY A 486 -0.81 -2.28 -26.92
C GLY A 486 -1.96 -1.80 -26.03
N ARG A 487 -2.14 -2.40 -24.85
CA ARG A 487 -3.24 -2.12 -23.90
C ARG A 487 -2.64 -1.85 -22.51
N PRO A 488 -3.21 -0.94 -21.71
CA PRO A 488 -2.69 -0.71 -20.36
C PRO A 488 -2.86 -1.96 -19.51
N LEU A 489 -1.81 -2.36 -18.80
CA LEU A 489 -1.81 -3.53 -17.92
C LEU A 489 -1.56 -3.12 -16.47
N VAL A 490 -2.10 -3.90 -15.54
CA VAL A 490 -1.70 -3.92 -14.14
C VAL A 490 -1.18 -5.31 -13.83
N VAL A 491 0.06 -5.40 -13.39
CA VAL A 491 0.68 -6.60 -12.85
C VAL A 491 0.49 -6.57 -11.34
N VAL A 492 0.02 -7.67 -10.78
CA VAL A 492 -0.22 -7.85 -9.35
C VAL A 492 0.61 -9.03 -8.89
N CYS A 493 1.51 -8.78 -7.96
CA CYS A 493 2.32 -9.79 -7.31
C CYS A 493 1.63 -10.21 -6.02
N ASN A 494 1.37 -11.51 -5.87
CA ASN A 494 0.66 -12.06 -4.72
C ASN A 494 1.63 -12.94 -3.93
N GLU A 495 2.12 -12.42 -2.82
CA GLU A 495 3.30 -12.95 -2.13
C GLU A 495 3.02 -14.31 -1.46
N LEU A 496 1.84 -14.44 -0.85
CA LEU A 496 1.42 -15.65 -0.15
C LEU A 496 1.09 -16.78 -1.14
N SER A 497 0.31 -16.50 -2.19
CA SER A 497 0.00 -17.51 -3.22
C SER A 497 1.15 -17.80 -4.17
N GLY A 498 2.18 -16.94 -4.18
CA GLY A 498 3.29 -17.02 -5.14
C GLY A 498 2.81 -16.86 -6.58
N THR A 499 1.74 -16.07 -6.80
CA THR A 499 1.14 -15.85 -8.12
C THR A 499 1.40 -14.44 -8.62
N THR A 500 1.73 -14.31 -9.90
CA THR A 500 1.84 -13.02 -10.59
C THR A 500 0.73 -12.92 -11.62
N THR A 501 -0.23 -12.04 -11.41
CA THR A 501 -1.45 -11.93 -12.21
C THR A 501 -1.45 -10.65 -13.06
N ILE A 502 -1.84 -10.80 -14.32
CA ILE A 502 -1.84 -9.73 -15.33
C ILE A 502 -3.28 -9.35 -15.64
N TRP A 503 -3.60 -8.09 -15.43
CA TRP A 503 -4.91 -7.50 -15.72
C TRP A 503 -4.80 -6.49 -16.86
N GLU A 504 -5.74 -6.50 -17.80
CA GLU A 504 -5.93 -5.40 -18.76
C GLU A 504 -6.87 -4.36 -18.16
N VAL A 505 -6.50 -3.08 -18.24
CA VAL A 505 -7.40 -1.98 -17.91
C VAL A 505 -8.27 -1.65 -19.12
N ARG A 506 -9.58 -1.83 -19.00
CA ARG A 506 -10.56 -1.55 -20.06
C ARG A 506 -11.42 -0.35 -19.69
N GLU A 507 -11.53 0.62 -20.60
CA GLU A 507 -12.54 1.67 -20.50
C GLU A 507 -13.88 1.18 -21.04
N GLY A 508 -14.96 1.43 -20.31
CA GLY A 508 -16.31 1.01 -20.73
C GLY A 508 -17.35 1.11 -19.63
N PRO A 509 -18.62 0.78 -19.90
CA PRO A 509 -19.60 0.58 -18.83
C PRO A 509 -19.13 -0.57 -17.93
N ALA A 510 -19.40 -0.47 -16.63
CA ALA A 510 -19.13 -1.55 -15.68
C ALA A 510 -19.73 -2.87 -16.18
N PRO A 511 -18.98 -3.98 -16.16
CA PRO A 511 -19.58 -5.28 -16.41
C PRO A 511 -20.72 -5.48 -15.40
N ASP A 512 -21.86 -5.99 -15.86
CA ASP A 512 -23.00 -6.31 -14.99
C ASP A 512 -22.56 -7.47 -14.08
N VAL A 513 -22.02 -7.18 -12.90
CA VAL A 513 -21.64 -8.18 -11.90
C VAL A 513 -22.93 -8.69 -11.25
N ARG A 514 -23.74 -9.41 -12.01
CA ARG A 514 -24.61 -10.41 -11.41
C ARG A 514 -23.73 -11.64 -11.23
N PRO A 515 -23.64 -12.22 -10.02
CA PRO A 515 -22.98 -13.50 -9.86
C PRO A 515 -23.65 -14.46 -10.83
N ASP A 516 -22.88 -14.95 -11.79
CA ASP A 516 -23.32 -15.99 -12.69
C ASP A 516 -23.65 -17.18 -11.79
N ARG A 517 -24.94 -17.39 -11.52
CA ARG A 517 -25.41 -18.62 -10.88
C ARG A 517 -25.03 -19.71 -11.85
N ALA A 518 -23.87 -20.32 -11.61
CA ALA A 518 -23.34 -21.42 -12.39
C ALA A 518 -24.46 -22.41 -12.66
N THR A 519 -24.84 -22.46 -13.92
CA THR A 519 -25.76 -23.44 -14.46
C THR A 519 -25.03 -24.77 -14.48
N ARG A 520 -25.39 -25.68 -13.56
CA ARG A 520 -25.87 -27.06 -13.84
C ARG A 520 -25.50 -28.06 -12.75
N ALA A 521 -26.49 -28.89 -12.43
CA ALA A 521 -26.40 -30.32 -12.71
C ALA A 521 -27.78 -30.82 -13.19
N PRO A 522 -27.90 -31.52 -14.35
CA PRO A 522 -29.03 -32.41 -14.57
C PRO A 522 -28.82 -33.71 -13.76
N ARG A 523 -29.94 -34.31 -13.35
CA ARG A 523 -29.99 -35.62 -12.67
C ARG A 523 -29.43 -36.76 -13.50
#